data_AF-A0A7S1RVI3-F1
#
_entry.id   AF-A0A7S1RVI3-F1
#
_cell.length_a   1.000
_cell.length_b   1.000
_cell.length_c   1.000
_cell.angle_alpha   90.00
_cell.angle_beta   90.00
_cell.angle_gamma   90.00
#
_symmetry.space_group_name_H-M   'P 1'
#
loop_
_entity.id
_entity.type
_entity.pdbx_description
1 polymer ?
#
loop_
_entity_poly.entity_id
_entity_poly.type
_entity_poly.pdbx_seq_one_letter_code
_entity_poly.pdbx_strand_id
1 'polypeptide(L)'
;ENVTFDVHTYHCFENEFHGKTFAQHLRAIKDNAEMLRKYPMVVGEWSLALGHAAWVTCGLMQEEEVYRLFGLMQLEAFQEASHGFFFWNWTEGDDVEWNFQHAFHRGLLSGRPASLPHWDGCGEDPLEEQLHPSPPEPRVFFGERTYLRVFHGKYIDVYGSTVSARWADKG
;
A
#
# COMPACT_ATOMS: atom_id res chain seq x y z
N GLU A 1 4.72 6.00 35.04
CA GLU A 1 4.71 7.19 34.18
C GLU A 1 3.45 7.17 33.33
N ASN A 2 2.89 8.34 33.00
CA ASN A 2 1.70 8.51 32.15
C ASN A 2 2.14 9.12 30.80
N VAL A 3 2.91 8.36 30.03
CA VAL A 3 3.43 8.79 28.73
C VAL A 3 3.00 7.78 27.67
N THR A 4 2.48 8.30 26.56
CA THR A 4 2.08 7.53 25.38
C THR A 4 2.60 8.27 24.14
N PHE A 5 3.06 7.51 23.15
CA PHE A 5 3.44 8.05 21.84
C PHE A 5 2.21 8.09 20.93
N ASP A 6 1.98 9.24 20.32
CA ASP A 6 1.05 9.36 19.20
C ASP A 6 1.83 9.13 17.89
N VAL A 7 1.37 8.17 17.09
CA VAL A 7 1.94 7.85 15.79
C VAL A 7 0.90 7.99 14.69
N HIS A 8 1.30 8.60 13.58
CA HIS A 8 0.45 8.80 12.41
C HIS A 8 0.95 7.92 11.27
N THR A 9 0.07 7.09 10.71
CA THR A 9 0.43 6.06 9.72
C THR A 9 -0.26 6.34 8.39
N TYR A 10 0.50 6.89 7.45
CA TYR A 10 0.01 7.19 6.10
C TYR A 10 0.81 6.46 5.03
N HIS A 11 0.10 6.02 3.99
CA HIS A 11 0.65 5.26 2.88
C HIS A 11 0.56 6.02 1.55
N CYS A 12 0.35 7.34 1.58
CA CYS A 12 0.10 8.18 0.42
C CYS A 12 0.99 9.44 0.33
N PHE A 13 1.93 9.62 1.27
CA PHE A 13 2.83 10.77 1.27
C PHE A 13 4.26 10.35 0.96
N GLU A 14 5.04 11.29 0.47
CA GLU A 14 6.44 11.11 0.08
C GLU A 14 6.64 10.17 -1.12
N ASN A 15 7.77 10.39 -1.79
CA ASN A 15 8.13 9.58 -2.97
C ASN A 15 8.27 8.09 -2.63
N GLU A 16 8.62 7.76 -1.38
CA GLU A 16 8.73 6.37 -0.94
C GLU A 16 7.39 5.64 -1.05
N PHE A 17 6.34 6.13 -0.39
CA PHE A 17 5.04 5.46 -0.43
C PHE A 17 4.34 5.61 -1.77
N HIS A 18 4.50 6.73 -2.49
CA HIS A 18 3.99 6.82 -3.87
C HIS A 18 4.60 5.76 -4.80
N GLY A 19 5.82 5.29 -4.49
CA GLY A 19 6.53 4.29 -5.26
C GLY A 19 6.33 2.84 -4.83
N LYS A 20 5.71 2.60 -3.67
CA LYS A 20 5.49 1.24 -3.17
C LYS A 20 4.40 0.54 -3.99
N THR A 21 4.65 -0.72 -4.33
CA THR A 21 3.63 -1.60 -4.90
C THR A 21 2.57 -1.92 -3.86
N PHE A 22 1.41 -2.43 -4.27
CA PHE A 22 0.35 -2.77 -3.33
C PHE A 22 0.81 -3.86 -2.35
N ALA A 23 1.55 -4.87 -2.83
CA ALA A 23 2.18 -5.87 -1.96
C ALA A 23 3.10 -5.22 -0.92
N GLN A 24 3.94 -4.26 -1.32
CA GLN A 24 4.84 -3.55 -0.41
C GLN A 24 4.09 -2.71 0.64
N HIS A 25 2.95 -2.09 0.28
CA HIS A 25 2.11 -1.43 1.29
C HIS A 25 1.58 -2.43 2.31
N LEU A 26 1.08 -3.59 1.87
CA LEU A 26 0.59 -4.64 2.77
C LEU A 26 1.69 -5.21 3.67
N ARG A 27 2.93 -5.31 3.18
CA ARG A 27 4.10 -5.66 4.01
C ARG A 27 4.44 -4.59 5.03
N ALA A 28 4.45 -3.31 4.63
CA ALA A 28 4.73 -2.19 5.54
C ALA A 28 3.74 -2.09 6.71
N ILE A 29 2.48 -2.49 6.51
CA ILE A 29 1.49 -2.60 7.60
C ILE A 29 1.96 -3.60 8.66
N LYS A 30 2.56 -4.73 8.27
CA LYS A 30 3.05 -5.74 9.19
C LYS A 30 4.21 -5.19 10.04
N ASP A 31 5.08 -4.40 9.43
CA ASP A 31 6.18 -3.72 10.13
C ASP A 31 5.64 -2.71 11.17
N ASN A 32 4.55 -2.01 10.85
CA ASN A 32 3.86 -1.16 11.83
C ASN A 32 3.38 -1.95 13.04
N ALA A 33 2.83 -3.16 12.85
CA ALA A 33 2.36 -4.00 13.95
C ALA A 33 3.50 -4.36 14.94
N GLU A 34 4.69 -4.66 14.43
CA GLU A 34 5.88 -4.93 15.25
C GLU A 34 6.32 -3.71 16.05
N MET A 35 6.28 -2.52 15.43
CA MET A 35 6.59 -1.25 16.08
C MET A 35 5.58 -0.89 17.18
N LEU A 36 4.28 -1.03 16.90
CA LEU A 36 3.19 -0.72 17.82
C LEU A 36 3.21 -1.58 19.09
N ARG A 37 3.60 -2.86 18.95
CA ARG A 37 3.73 -3.79 20.08
C ARG A 37 4.83 -3.40 21.08
N LYS A 38 5.83 -2.63 20.65
CA LYS A 38 7.08 -2.40 21.41
C LYS A 38 6.97 -1.33 22.49
N TYR A 39 6.10 -0.34 22.31
CA TYR A 39 6.03 0.85 23.18
C TYR A 39 4.56 1.22 23.49
N PRO A 40 4.29 2.01 24.54
CA PRO A 40 2.95 2.55 24.76
C PRO A 40 2.59 3.54 23.64
N MET A 41 1.68 3.15 22.75
CA MET A 41 1.33 3.90 21.55
C MET A 41 -0.17 3.97 21.31
N VAL A 42 -0.59 5.07 20.69
CA VAL A 42 -1.88 5.28 20.02
C VAL A 42 -1.60 5.58 18.55
N VAL A 43 -2.39 5.00 17.64
CA VAL A 43 -2.38 5.44 16.23
C VAL A 43 -3.36 6.60 16.11
N GLY A 44 -2.90 7.83 16.35
CA GLY A 44 -3.78 9.00 16.39
C GLY A 44 -4.36 9.38 15.03
N GLU A 45 -3.68 9.04 13.93
CA GLU A 45 -4.15 9.33 12.59
C GLU A 45 -3.75 8.23 11.60
N TRP A 46 -4.70 7.81 10.75
CA TRP A 46 -4.51 6.92 9.61
C TRP A 46 -5.68 7.08 8.63
N SER A 47 -5.53 6.64 7.38
CA SER A 47 -6.58 6.75 6.36
C SER A 47 -6.53 5.57 5.36
N LEU A 48 -7.43 5.55 4.37
CA LEU A 48 -7.40 4.58 3.28
C LEU A 48 -6.58 5.04 2.06
N ALA A 49 -6.04 6.27 2.10
CA ALA A 49 -5.27 6.82 1.00
C ALA A 49 -4.01 5.99 0.71
N LEU A 50 -3.74 5.77 -0.59
CA LEU A 50 -2.63 4.94 -1.07
C LEU A 50 -1.78 5.66 -2.11
N GLY A 51 -0.49 5.30 -2.14
CA GLY A 51 0.46 5.77 -3.14
C GLY A 51 0.09 5.36 -4.56
N HIS A 52 0.53 6.13 -5.55
CA HIS A 52 0.15 5.92 -6.95
C HIS A 52 0.51 4.54 -7.50
N ALA A 53 1.67 3.99 -7.12
CA ALA A 53 2.10 2.69 -7.60
C ALA A 53 1.24 1.52 -7.08
N ALA A 54 0.49 1.68 -5.99
CA ALA A 54 -0.43 0.65 -5.52
C ALA A 54 -1.50 0.32 -6.56
N TRP A 55 -2.05 1.34 -7.23
CA TRP A 55 -3.20 1.23 -8.13
C TRP A 55 -2.93 0.46 -9.43
N VAL A 56 -1.68 0.38 -9.85
CA VAL A 56 -1.26 -0.39 -11.04
C VAL A 56 -0.70 -1.77 -10.68
N THR A 57 -0.45 -2.01 -9.38
CA THR A 57 0.19 -3.23 -8.88
C THR A 57 -0.74 -4.02 -7.96
N CYS A 58 -2.03 -3.67 -7.94
CA CYS A 58 -3.08 -4.38 -7.22
C CYS A 58 -3.77 -5.46 -8.08
N GLY A 59 -3.19 -5.80 -9.23
CA GLY A 59 -3.67 -6.86 -10.11
C GLY A 59 -5.03 -6.52 -10.73
N LEU A 60 -5.97 -7.45 -10.63
CA LEU A 60 -7.33 -7.30 -11.17
C LEU A 60 -8.33 -6.76 -10.13
N MET A 61 -7.86 -6.43 -8.91
CA MET A 61 -8.74 -5.94 -7.86
C MET A 61 -9.40 -4.63 -8.27
N GLN A 62 -10.69 -4.53 -7.96
CA GLN A 62 -11.41 -3.27 -8.07
C GLN A 62 -11.03 -2.35 -6.91
N GLU A 63 -11.24 -1.05 -7.09
CA GLU A 63 -10.90 -0.03 -6.09
C GLU A 63 -11.43 -0.36 -4.68
N GLU A 64 -12.68 -0.80 -4.59
CA GLU A 64 -13.32 -1.15 -3.33
C GLU A 64 -12.63 -2.35 -2.64
N GLU A 65 -12.17 -3.33 -3.43
CA GLU A 65 -11.46 -4.51 -2.91
C GLU A 65 -10.07 -4.14 -2.38
N VAL A 66 -9.38 -3.23 -3.08
CA VAL A 66 -8.08 -2.68 -2.65
C VAL A 66 -8.24 -1.98 -1.32
N TYR A 67 -9.18 -1.05 -1.19
CA TYR A 67 -9.42 -0.32 0.05
C TYR A 67 -9.88 -1.23 1.18
N ARG A 68 -10.75 -2.19 0.91
CA ARG A 68 -11.22 -3.15 1.91
C ARG A 68 -10.07 -4.01 2.43
N LEU A 69 -9.25 -4.57 1.54
CA LEU A 69 -8.08 -5.36 1.95
C LEU A 69 -7.10 -4.49 2.73
N PHE A 70 -6.74 -3.32 2.22
CA PHE A 70 -5.80 -2.41 2.85
C PHE A 70 -6.29 -1.97 4.25
N GLY A 71 -7.54 -1.54 4.36
CA GLY A 71 -8.16 -1.12 5.61
C GLY A 71 -8.21 -2.23 6.65
N LEU A 72 -8.65 -3.43 6.27
CA LEU A 72 -8.70 -4.57 7.20
C LEU A 72 -7.31 -5.00 7.69
N MET A 73 -6.29 -4.94 6.83
CA MET A 73 -4.92 -5.23 7.24
C MET A 73 -4.39 -4.16 8.20
N GLN A 74 -4.66 -2.88 7.96
CA GLN A 74 -4.31 -1.80 8.90
C GLN A 74 -4.99 -2.01 10.27
N LEU A 75 -6.29 -2.29 10.28
CA LEU A 75 -7.05 -2.53 11.51
C LEU A 75 -6.51 -3.70 12.32
N GLU A 76 -6.04 -4.76 11.65
CA GLU A 76 -5.38 -5.90 12.31
C GLU A 76 -4.07 -5.47 12.97
N ALA A 77 -3.20 -4.75 12.25
CA ALA A 77 -1.94 -4.27 12.81
C ALA A 77 -2.16 -3.30 13.98
N PHE A 78 -3.19 -2.45 13.91
CA PHE A 78 -3.48 -1.49 14.95
C PHE A 78 -4.07 -2.12 16.22
N GLN A 79 -4.48 -3.39 16.20
CA GLN A 79 -4.79 -4.12 17.45
C GLN A 79 -3.58 -4.27 18.37
N GLU A 80 -2.36 -4.16 17.82
CA GLU A 80 -1.12 -4.19 18.61
C GLU A 80 -0.84 -2.87 19.35
N ALA A 81 -1.52 -1.77 18.97
CA ALA A 81 -1.39 -0.50 19.66
C ALA A 81 -2.07 -0.57 21.05
N SER A 82 -1.36 -0.15 22.08
CA SER A 82 -1.87 -0.25 23.47
C SER A 82 -3.03 0.70 23.80
N HIS A 83 -3.21 1.78 23.04
CA HIS A 83 -4.21 2.81 23.32
C HIS A 83 -5.20 3.03 22.16
N GLY A 84 -5.29 2.08 21.23
CA GLY A 84 -6.23 2.12 20.11
C GLY A 84 -5.77 2.96 18.92
N PHE A 85 -6.72 3.30 18.05
CA PHE A 85 -6.48 3.98 16.78
C PHE A 85 -7.65 4.87 16.37
N PHE A 86 -7.38 5.93 15.61
CA PHE A 86 -8.37 6.93 15.19
C PHE A 86 -8.24 7.22 13.69
N PHE A 87 -9.32 6.98 12.95
CA PHE A 87 -9.36 7.24 11.50
C PHE A 87 -9.41 8.74 11.23
N TRP A 88 -8.54 9.22 10.34
CA TRP A 88 -8.53 10.60 9.86
C TRP A 88 -9.26 10.70 8.52
N ASN A 89 -10.45 11.29 8.44
CA ASN A 89 -11.22 11.98 9.47
C ASN A 89 -12.67 11.45 9.53
N TRP A 90 -13.45 11.89 10.54
CA TRP A 90 -14.86 11.50 10.70
C TRP A 90 -15.68 11.75 9.42
N THR A 91 -15.53 12.93 8.82
CA THR A 91 -16.22 13.32 7.59
C THR A 91 -15.50 14.51 6.95
N GLU A 92 -15.19 14.40 5.66
CA GLU A 92 -14.75 15.48 4.78
C GLU A 92 -14.78 14.94 3.33
N GLY A 93 -15.21 15.75 2.36
CA GLY A 93 -15.26 15.35 0.95
C GLY A 93 -16.20 14.17 0.65
N ASP A 94 -16.17 13.74 -0.62
CA ASP A 94 -16.95 12.59 -1.11
C ASP A 94 -16.11 11.32 -1.26
N ASP A 95 -14.78 11.42 -1.19
CA ASP A 95 -13.87 10.29 -1.31
C ASP A 95 -13.91 9.38 -0.08
N VAL A 96 -13.63 8.09 -0.27
CA VAL A 96 -13.59 7.11 0.83
C VAL A 96 -12.26 7.11 1.57
N GLU A 97 -11.24 7.77 1.02
CA GLU A 97 -9.88 7.74 1.53
C GLU A 97 -9.78 8.45 2.88
N TRP A 98 -10.43 9.60 3.00
CA TRP A 98 -10.36 10.50 4.15
C TRP A 98 -11.70 10.68 4.88
N ASN A 99 -12.72 9.91 4.49
CA ASN A 99 -14.08 10.00 5.04
C ASN A 99 -14.50 8.69 5.72
N PHE A 100 -14.41 8.64 7.06
CA PHE A 100 -14.78 7.46 7.85
C PHE A 100 -16.24 7.05 7.60
N GLN A 101 -17.17 7.99 7.56
CA GLN A 101 -18.59 7.68 7.34
C GLN A 101 -18.82 6.95 6.02
N HIS A 102 -18.15 7.37 4.94
CA HIS A 102 -18.27 6.70 3.64
C HIS A 102 -17.58 5.34 3.64
N ALA A 103 -16.36 5.23 4.18
CA ALA A 103 -15.65 3.96 4.29
C ALA A 103 -16.41 2.93 5.12
N PHE A 104 -17.01 3.36 6.24
CA PHE A 104 -17.86 2.53 7.09
C PHE A 104 -19.19 2.16 6.39
N HIS A 105 -19.85 3.16 5.79
CA HIS A 105 -20.92 3.06 4.78
C HIS A 105 -20.80 1.84 3.86
N ARG A 106 -19.66 1.79 3.18
CA ARG A 106 -19.35 0.78 2.17
C ARG A 106 -18.82 -0.52 2.75
N GLY A 107 -18.71 -0.64 4.06
CA GLY A 107 -18.23 -1.85 4.72
C GLY A 107 -16.75 -2.15 4.49
N LEU A 108 -15.94 -1.14 4.13
CA LEU A 108 -14.50 -1.29 3.86
C LEU A 108 -13.71 -1.66 5.12
N LEU A 109 -14.23 -1.26 6.28
CA LEU A 109 -13.62 -1.44 7.59
C LEU A 109 -14.29 -2.57 8.41
N SER A 110 -15.10 -3.41 7.76
CA SER A 110 -15.88 -4.48 8.40
C SER A 110 -15.57 -5.83 7.76
N GLY A 111 -15.06 -6.77 8.56
CA GLY A 111 -14.76 -8.12 8.09
C GLY A 111 -13.59 -8.74 8.82
N ARG A 112 -13.05 -9.81 8.23
CA ARG A 112 -11.82 -10.45 8.71
C ARG A 112 -10.66 -10.05 7.79
N PRO A 113 -9.48 -9.71 8.34
CA PRO A 113 -8.27 -9.50 7.56
C PRO A 113 -7.91 -10.76 6.76
N ALA A 114 -7.30 -10.56 5.60
CA ALA A 114 -6.78 -11.67 4.80
C ALA A 114 -5.47 -12.20 5.39
N SER A 115 -5.19 -13.48 5.18
CA SER A 115 -3.85 -14.02 5.43
C SER A 115 -2.98 -13.77 4.20
N LEU A 116 -1.87 -13.06 4.38
CA LEU A 116 -0.89 -12.84 3.32
C LEU A 116 0.04 -14.06 3.19
N PRO A 117 0.53 -14.38 1.98
CA PRO A 117 1.54 -15.43 1.82
C PRO A 117 2.79 -15.08 2.64
N HIS A 118 3.41 -16.09 3.26
CA HIS A 118 4.64 -15.89 4.02
C HIS A 118 5.79 -15.54 3.08
N TRP A 119 6.64 -14.60 3.49
CA TRP A 119 7.88 -14.25 2.81
C TRP A 119 8.98 -14.08 3.86
N ASP A 120 10.13 -14.68 3.61
CA ASP A 120 11.31 -14.65 4.49
C ASP A 120 12.26 -13.49 4.17
N GLY A 121 11.88 -12.60 3.25
CA GLY A 121 12.71 -11.50 2.76
C GLY A 121 13.78 -11.93 1.74
N CYS A 122 13.83 -13.21 1.36
CA CYS A 122 14.75 -13.72 0.36
C CYS A 122 14.01 -13.99 -0.96
N GLY A 123 14.65 -13.63 -2.08
CA GLY A 123 14.09 -13.83 -3.41
C GLY A 123 12.88 -12.95 -3.70
N GLU A 124 12.02 -13.42 -4.60
CA GLU A 124 10.80 -12.72 -5.02
C GLU A 124 9.70 -12.84 -3.95
N ASP A 125 9.03 -11.73 -3.63
CA ASP A 125 7.89 -11.76 -2.70
C ASP A 125 6.71 -12.48 -3.38
N PRO A 126 6.22 -13.62 -2.84
CA PRO A 126 5.08 -14.32 -3.42
C PRO A 126 3.80 -13.48 -3.50
N LEU A 127 3.66 -12.44 -2.66
CA LEU A 127 2.54 -11.51 -2.75
C LEU A 127 2.68 -10.57 -3.96
N GLU A 128 3.91 -10.18 -4.31
CA GLU A 128 4.16 -9.38 -5.51
C GLU A 128 3.79 -10.19 -6.77
N GLU A 129 4.21 -11.45 -6.86
CA GLU A 129 3.86 -12.30 -8.01
C GLU A 129 2.35 -12.58 -8.10
N GLN A 130 1.66 -12.69 -6.96
CA GLN A 130 0.19 -12.86 -6.94
C GLN A 130 -0.56 -11.61 -7.41
N LEU A 131 -0.11 -10.43 -6.98
CA LEU A 131 -0.81 -9.17 -7.25
C LEU A 131 -0.36 -8.51 -8.55
N HIS A 132 0.87 -8.75 -8.97
CA HIS A 132 1.50 -8.04 -10.07
C HIS A 132 2.51 -8.96 -10.78
N PRO A 133 2.01 -10.05 -11.41
CA PRO A 133 2.84 -11.13 -11.89
C PRO A 133 3.90 -10.67 -12.88
N SER A 134 5.01 -11.42 -12.89
CA SER A 134 6.04 -11.30 -13.90
C SER A 134 5.48 -11.65 -15.30
N PRO A 135 6.00 -11.00 -16.36
CA PRO A 135 5.56 -11.32 -17.71
C PRO A 135 5.90 -12.79 -18.04
N PRO A 136 5.04 -13.49 -18.81
CA PRO A 136 5.26 -14.89 -19.16
C PRO A 136 6.51 -15.11 -20.02
N GLU A 137 6.95 -14.07 -20.76
CA GLU A 137 8.20 -14.05 -21.50
C GLU A 137 9.16 -13.04 -20.84
N PRO A 138 10.18 -13.52 -20.08
CA PRO A 138 11.11 -12.62 -19.38
C PRO A 138 12.21 -12.06 -20.29
N ARG A 139 12.28 -12.48 -21.56
CA ARG A 139 13.29 -11.98 -22.51
C ARG A 139 12.84 -10.66 -23.12
N VAL A 140 13.76 -9.70 -23.09
CA VAL A 140 13.63 -8.43 -23.82
C VAL A 140 14.24 -8.60 -25.21
N PHE A 141 13.50 -8.23 -26.24
CA PHE A 141 13.96 -8.28 -27.63
C PHE A 141 14.38 -6.89 -28.14
N PHE A 142 15.32 -6.88 -29.09
CA PHE A 142 15.74 -5.64 -29.74
C PHE A 142 14.55 -4.94 -30.43
N GLY A 143 14.35 -3.65 -30.12
CA GLY A 143 13.26 -2.85 -30.66
C GLY A 143 12.01 -2.79 -29.78
N GLU A 144 11.96 -3.58 -28.70
CA GLU A 144 10.88 -3.48 -27.70
C GLU A 144 11.04 -2.23 -26.83
N ARG A 145 9.90 -1.72 -26.34
CA ARG A 145 9.90 -0.67 -25.34
C ARG A 145 10.16 -1.31 -23.98
N THR A 146 11.24 -0.87 -23.34
CA THR A 146 11.59 -1.28 -21.98
C THR A 146 11.29 -0.16 -21.00
N TYR A 147 10.81 -0.52 -19.82
CA TYR A 147 10.57 0.39 -18.71
C TYR A 147 11.57 0.10 -17.59
N LEU A 148 12.28 1.11 -17.12
CA LEU A 148 13.15 1.02 -15.95
C LEU A 148 12.43 1.60 -14.74
N ARG A 149 12.08 0.75 -13.76
CA ARG A 149 11.56 1.21 -12.48
C ARG A 149 12.70 1.80 -11.66
N VAL A 150 12.63 3.09 -11.34
CA VAL A 150 13.56 3.74 -10.42
C VAL A 150 13.12 3.49 -8.97
N PHE A 151 14.03 3.79 -8.05
CA PHE A 151 13.89 3.52 -6.61
C PHE A 151 12.54 3.92 -5.97
N HIS A 152 11.90 4.99 -6.46
CA HIS A 152 10.62 5.51 -5.95
C HIS A 152 9.41 5.15 -6.84
N GLY A 153 9.44 4.02 -7.56
CA GLY A 153 8.32 3.53 -8.38
C GLY A 153 7.98 4.37 -9.62
N LYS A 154 8.79 5.40 -9.95
CA LYS A 154 8.73 6.06 -11.25
C LYS A 154 9.31 5.13 -12.31
N TYR A 155 8.74 5.11 -13.49
CA TYR A 155 9.26 4.37 -14.62
C TYR A 155 9.88 5.36 -15.60
N ILE A 156 11.05 5.01 -16.12
CA ILE A 156 11.67 5.70 -17.24
C ILE A 156 11.57 4.76 -18.44
N ASP A 157 10.90 5.20 -19.50
CA ASP A 157 10.85 4.49 -20.78
C ASP A 157 11.74 5.18 -21.80
N VAL A 158 12.46 4.37 -22.57
CA VAL A 158 13.31 4.83 -23.68
C VAL A 158 12.84 4.13 -24.94
N TYR A 159 12.54 4.92 -25.98
CA TYR A 159 12.19 4.41 -27.29
C TYR A 159 12.88 5.22 -28.38
N GLY A 160 13.79 4.59 -29.12
CA GLY A 160 14.66 5.29 -30.08
C GLY A 160 15.55 6.31 -29.38
N SER A 161 15.42 7.58 -29.74
CA SER A 161 16.12 8.71 -29.10
C SER A 161 15.27 9.47 -28.08
N THR A 162 14.07 8.99 -27.76
CA THR A 162 13.12 9.65 -26.85
C THR A 162 13.16 9.00 -25.48
N VAL A 163 13.21 9.82 -24.43
CA VAL A 163 13.12 9.41 -23.02
C VAL A 163 11.85 10.00 -22.42
N SER A 164 11.04 9.18 -21.77
CA SER A 164 9.84 9.61 -21.05
C SER A 164 9.88 9.10 -19.61
N ALA A 165 9.30 9.87 -18.68
CA ALA A 165 9.08 9.44 -17.30
C ALA A 165 7.57 9.28 -17.07
N ARG A 166 7.15 8.10 -16.64
CA ARG A 166 5.75 7.77 -16.35
C ARG A 166 5.62 7.18 -14.96
N TRP A 167 4.46 7.35 -14.35
CA TRP A 167 4.13 6.62 -13.14
C TRP A 167 3.54 5.28 -13.52
N ALA A 168 4.12 4.24 -12.94
CA ALA A 168 3.47 2.98 -12.61
C ALA A 168 3.01 2.03 -13.75
N ASP A 169 3.00 2.44 -15.02
CA ASP A 169 2.64 1.55 -16.14
C ASP A 169 3.81 0.63 -16.56
N LYS A 170 3.59 -0.70 -16.57
CA LYS A 170 4.54 -1.70 -17.10
C LYS A 170 4.53 -1.77 -18.63
N GLY A 171 3.61 -1.05 -19.30
CA GLY A 171 3.47 -0.99 -20.76
C GLY A 171 2.49 -1.98 -21.33
#